data_AF-A0ABD2FHC1-F1
#
_entry.id   AF-A0ABD2FHC1-F1
#
_cell.length_a   1.000
_cell.length_b   1.000
_cell.length_c   1.000
_cell.angle_alpha   90.00
_cell.angle_beta   90.00
_cell.angle_gamma   90.00
#
_symmetry.space_group_name_H-M   'P 1'
#
loop_
_entity.id
_entity.type
_entity.pdbx_description
1 polymer ?
#
loop_
_entity_poly.entity_id
_entity_poly.type
_entity_poly.pdbx_seq_one_letter_code
_entity_poly.pdbx_strand_id
1 'polypeptide(L)'
;MNSMENLEKQLICPICLEIFTKPVVILPCQHNLCRKCANDVFTASNPYLPTRAGSISSGGRFRCPSCRHEVVLDRHGVYGLQRNLLVENIIDMFKQETSSSSSSTPASERKEESPMCAVHEGEKINIYCVTHGVPTCSMCKVFGEHKDCEVSPISSIFQTKKVTAGCKVHEK
;
A
#
# COMPACT_ATOMS: atom_id res chain seq x y z
N MET A 1 -13.44 7.46 22.08
CA MET A 1 -13.80 6.98 20.73
C MET A 1 -12.95 7.77 19.75
N ASN A 2 -11.98 7.12 19.10
CA ASN A 2 -10.93 7.81 18.34
C ASN A 2 -11.48 8.31 17.00
N SER A 3 -11.53 9.62 16.80
CA SER A 3 -12.04 10.25 15.56
C SER A 3 -11.30 9.80 14.29
N MET A 4 -10.02 9.42 14.40
CA MET A 4 -9.20 8.96 13.28
C MET A 4 -9.61 7.58 12.75
N GLU A 5 -10.02 6.64 13.61
CA GLU A 5 -10.49 5.31 13.19
C GLU A 5 -11.80 5.38 12.40
N ASN A 6 -12.62 6.40 12.65
CA ASN A 6 -13.86 6.60 11.93
C ASN A 6 -13.59 7.16 10.52
N LEU A 7 -12.61 8.08 10.40
CA LEU A 7 -12.18 8.61 9.10
C LEU A 7 -11.56 7.53 8.22
N GLU A 8 -10.72 6.67 8.79
CA GLU A 8 -10.10 5.55 8.07
C GLU A 8 -11.15 4.67 7.39
N LYS A 9 -12.23 4.31 8.11
CA LYS A 9 -13.33 3.51 7.57
C LYS A 9 -14.04 4.15 6.39
N GLN A 10 -14.11 5.49 6.34
CA GLN A 10 -14.70 6.23 5.22
C GLN A 10 -13.80 6.25 3.97
N LEU A 11 -12.51 5.92 4.11
CA LEU A 11 -11.52 5.92 3.04
C LEU A 11 -11.22 4.51 2.50
N ILE A 12 -11.99 3.51 2.91
CA ILE A 12 -11.82 2.11 2.48
C ILE A 12 -12.61 1.83 1.21
N CYS A 13 -11.96 1.16 0.26
CA CYS A 13 -12.60 0.67 -0.95
C CYS A 13 -13.45 -0.57 -0.66
N PRO A 14 -14.73 -0.62 -1.09
CA PRO A 14 -15.61 -1.77 -0.83
C PRO A 14 -15.24 -3.05 -1.59
N ILE A 15 -14.26 -2.98 -2.50
CA ILE A 15 -13.80 -4.12 -3.31
C ILE A 15 -12.51 -4.72 -2.77
N CYS A 16 -11.46 -3.91 -2.61
CA CYS A 16 -10.19 -4.41 -2.09
C CYS A 16 -10.09 -4.38 -0.57
N LEU A 17 -11.04 -3.75 0.13
CA LEU A 17 -11.09 -3.63 1.60
C LEU A 17 -9.88 -2.91 2.21
N GLU A 18 -9.13 -2.20 1.37
CA GLU A 18 -7.99 -1.36 1.75
C GLU A 18 -8.33 0.11 1.52
N ILE A 19 -7.53 1.01 2.09
CA ILE A 19 -7.60 2.45 1.76
C ILE A 19 -7.54 2.62 0.23
N PHE A 20 -8.39 3.50 -0.29
CA PHE A 20 -8.47 3.76 -1.73
C PHE A 20 -7.09 4.02 -2.35
N THR A 21 -6.81 3.29 -3.43
CA THR A 21 -5.59 3.45 -4.22
C THR A 21 -5.84 4.40 -5.37
N LYS A 22 -4.98 5.42 -5.48
CA LYS A 22 -5.03 6.38 -6.59
C LYS A 22 -4.72 5.68 -7.92
N PRO A 23 -5.42 6.00 -9.02
CA PRO A 23 -6.53 6.96 -9.13
C PRO A 23 -7.84 6.47 -8.51
N VAL A 24 -8.51 7.33 -7.74
CA VAL A 24 -9.85 7.06 -7.20
C VAL A 24 -10.88 7.57 -8.17
N VAL A 25 -11.71 6.68 -8.70
CA VAL A 25 -12.75 7.00 -9.69
C VAL A 25 -14.09 7.21 -9.01
N ILE A 26 -14.86 8.19 -9.50
CA ILE A 26 -16.23 8.44 -9.06
C ILE A 26 -17.23 7.89 -10.09
N LEU A 27 -18.17 7.09 -9.60
CA LEU A 27 -19.26 6.56 -10.42
C LEU A 27 -20.39 7.59 -10.56
N PRO A 28 -21.27 7.48 -11.57
CA PRO A 28 -22.45 8.34 -11.71
C PRO A 28 -23.37 8.36 -10.48
N CYS A 29 -23.36 7.28 -9.69
CA CYS A 29 -24.07 7.17 -8.42
C CYS A 29 -23.32 7.77 -7.22
N GLN A 30 -22.27 8.57 -7.46
CA GLN A 30 -21.44 9.26 -6.47
C GLN A 30 -20.65 8.36 -5.50
N HIS A 31 -20.55 7.06 -5.78
CA HIS A 31 -19.68 6.14 -5.04
C HIS A 31 -18.27 6.11 -5.62
N ASN A 32 -17.29 5.92 -4.73
CA ASN A 32 -15.87 5.93 -5.07
C ASN A 32 -15.33 4.49 -5.11
N LEU A 33 -14.43 4.23 -6.06
CA LEU A 33 -13.70 2.97 -6.21
C LEU A 33 -12.24 3.25 -6.58
N CYS A 34 -11.34 2.34 -6.26
CA CYS A 34 -10.02 2.31 -6.91
C CYS A 34 -10.24 2.06 -8.41
N ARG A 35 -9.49 2.72 -9.29
CA ARG A 35 -9.60 2.47 -10.74
C ARG A 35 -9.39 0.99 -11.10
N LYS A 36 -8.43 0.33 -10.46
CA LYS A 36 -8.20 -1.10 -10.63
C LYS A 36 -9.45 -1.92 -10.28
N CYS A 37 -10.03 -1.67 -9.10
CA CYS A 37 -11.26 -2.35 -8.67
C CYS A 37 -12.43 -2.12 -9.61
N ALA A 38 -12.63 -0.89 -10.09
CA ALA A 38 -13.67 -0.60 -11.08
C ALA A 38 -13.43 -1.36 -12.40
N ASN A 39 -12.18 -1.46 -12.85
CA ASN A 39 -11.80 -2.23 -14.04
C ASN A 39 -12.05 -3.73 -13.86
N ASP A 40 -11.72 -4.28 -12.70
CA ASP A 40 -11.93 -5.70 -12.39
C ASP A 40 -13.42 -6.05 -12.37
N VAL A 41 -14.25 -5.22 -11.72
CA VAL A 41 -15.71 -5.38 -11.71
C VAL A 41 -16.30 -5.25 -13.11
N PHE A 42 -15.82 -4.28 -13.90
CA PHE A 42 -16.25 -4.09 -15.28
C PHE A 42 -15.91 -5.32 -16.15
N THR A 43 -14.69 -5.84 -16.03
CA THR A 43 -14.21 -7.00 -16.79
C THR A 43 -15.01 -8.25 -16.42
N ALA A 44 -15.23 -8.48 -15.12
CA ALA A 44 -16.03 -9.60 -14.62
C ALA A 44 -17.50 -9.52 -15.09
N SER A 45 -18.05 -8.31 -15.22
CA SER A 45 -19.43 -8.09 -15.68
C SER A 45 -19.59 -8.24 -17.20
N ASN A 46 -18.49 -8.21 -17.97
CA ASN A 46 -18.49 -8.21 -19.42
C ASN A 46 -17.50 -9.26 -19.99
N PRO A 47 -17.63 -10.56 -19.64
CA PRO A 47 -16.65 -11.58 -19.98
C PRO A 47 -16.52 -11.85 -21.49
N TYR A 48 -17.54 -11.48 -22.28
CA TYR A 48 -17.57 -11.68 -23.73
C TYR A 48 -17.11 -10.45 -24.54
N LEU A 49 -16.83 -9.31 -23.88
CA LEU A 49 -16.25 -8.17 -24.59
C LEU A 49 -14.74 -8.40 -24.78
N PRO A 50 -14.23 -8.37 -26.03
CA PRO A 50 -12.80 -8.51 -26.27
C PRO A 50 -12.03 -7.38 -25.57
N THR A 51 -11.03 -7.74 -24.77
CA THR A 51 -10.10 -6.81 -24.12
C THR A 51 -9.26 -6.00 -25.12
N ARG A 52 -9.31 -6.37 -26.41
CA ARG A 52 -8.69 -5.63 -27.51
C ARG A 52 -9.68 -4.59 -28.05
N ALA A 53 -9.40 -3.34 -27.69
CA ALA A 53 -10.00 -2.14 -28.24
C ALA A 53 -10.32 -2.28 -29.73
N GLY A 54 -11.60 -2.18 -30.09
CA GLY A 54 -12.03 -2.25 -31.49
C GLY A 54 -13.53 -2.39 -31.75
N SER A 55 -14.36 -2.72 -30.77
CA SER A 55 -15.83 -2.70 -30.96
C SER A 55 -16.37 -1.30 -30.69
N ILE A 56 -16.74 -0.62 -31.78
CA ILE A 56 -17.13 0.80 -31.85
C ILE A 56 -18.55 1.11 -31.33
N SER A 57 -19.32 0.12 -30.84
CA SER A 57 -20.77 0.32 -30.73
C SER A 57 -21.43 -0.09 -29.42
N SER A 58 -20.69 -0.52 -28.39
CA SER A 58 -21.34 -0.83 -27.11
C SER A 58 -20.43 -0.54 -25.95
N GLY A 59 -20.60 0.64 -25.36
CA GLY A 59 -20.09 0.93 -24.03
C GLY A 59 -20.56 -0.15 -23.06
N GLY A 60 -19.64 -0.71 -22.29
CA GLY A 60 -19.99 -1.78 -21.35
C GLY A 60 -20.72 -1.22 -20.13
N ARG A 61 -21.37 -2.12 -19.39
CA ARG A 61 -22.09 -1.78 -18.16
C ARG A 61 -21.67 -2.65 -17.00
N PHE A 62 -21.77 -2.13 -15.79
CA PHE A 62 -21.61 -2.92 -14.57
C PHE A 62 -22.46 -2.29 -13.46
N ARG A 63 -22.66 -3.03 -12.35
CA ARG A 63 -23.39 -2.50 -11.20
C ARG A 63 -22.43 -2.00 -10.13
N CYS A 64 -22.73 -0.84 -9.56
CA CYS A 64 -21.99 -0.31 -8.43
C CYS A 64 -22.00 -1.33 -7.26
N PRO A 65 -20.85 -1.71 -6.70
CA PRO A 65 -20.78 -2.63 -5.57
C PRO A 65 -21.48 -2.11 -4.30
N SER A 66 -21.52 -0.79 -4.12
CA SER A 66 -22.07 -0.15 -2.91
C SER A 66 -23.60 -0.02 -2.94
N CYS A 67 -24.17 0.42 -4.07
CA CYS A 67 -25.60 0.73 -4.17
C CYS A 67 -26.34 -0.03 -5.27
N ARG A 68 -25.66 -0.90 -6.01
CA ARG A 68 -26.18 -1.66 -7.16
C ARG A 68 -26.71 -0.83 -8.33
N HIS A 69 -26.51 0.49 -8.32
CA HIS A 69 -26.85 1.36 -9.44
C HIS A 69 -26.11 0.90 -10.71
N GLU A 70 -26.83 0.88 -11.83
CA GLU A 70 -26.25 0.51 -13.12
C GLU A 70 -25.39 1.64 -13.67
N VAL A 71 -24.12 1.34 -13.91
CA VAL A 71 -23.16 2.26 -14.49
C VAL A 71 -22.96 1.87 -15.94
N VAL A 72 -23.33 2.78 -16.84
CA VAL A 72 -23.09 2.66 -18.28
C VAL A 72 -21.83 3.47 -18.61
N LEU A 73 -20.87 2.84 -19.28
CA LEU A 73 -19.63 3.48 -19.70
C LEU A 73 -19.66 3.81 -21.18
N ASP A 74 -18.82 4.75 -21.60
CA ASP A 74 -18.62 5.08 -23.00
C ASP A 74 -17.54 4.18 -23.64
N ARG A 75 -17.06 4.57 -24.82
CA ARG A 75 -15.95 3.90 -25.52
C ARG A 75 -14.63 3.86 -24.71
N HIS A 76 -14.44 4.77 -23.75
CA HIS A 76 -13.24 4.83 -22.91
C HIS A 76 -13.34 3.92 -21.68
N GLY A 77 -14.50 3.30 -21.45
CA GLY A 77 -14.71 2.36 -20.36
C GLY A 77 -14.41 2.99 -18.99
N VAL A 78 -13.74 2.23 -18.12
CA VAL A 78 -13.40 2.68 -16.75
C VAL A 78 -12.41 3.84 -16.73
N TYR A 79 -11.57 3.98 -17.77
CA TYR A 79 -10.59 5.07 -17.86
C TYR A 79 -11.23 6.42 -18.17
N GLY A 80 -12.45 6.44 -18.72
CA GLY A 80 -13.25 7.64 -18.93
C GLY A 80 -13.92 8.19 -17.66
N LEU A 81 -13.95 7.40 -16.57
CA LEU A 81 -14.52 7.85 -15.31
C LEU A 81 -13.67 8.96 -14.68
N GLN A 82 -14.38 9.96 -14.15
CA GLN A 82 -13.75 11.09 -13.47
C GLN A 82 -13.03 10.63 -12.21
N ARG A 83 -11.93 11.34 -11.88
CA ARG A 83 -11.21 11.13 -10.63
C ARG A 83 -11.82 12.00 -9.53
N ASN A 84 -11.91 11.46 -8.32
CA ASN A 84 -12.29 12.23 -7.14
C ASN A 84 -11.03 12.77 -6.45
N LEU A 85 -10.54 13.91 -6.94
CA LEU A 85 -9.33 14.54 -6.38
C LEU A 85 -9.49 14.93 -4.91
N LEU A 86 -10.71 15.23 -4.46
CA LEU A 86 -10.96 15.53 -3.05
C LEU A 86 -10.67 14.31 -2.17
N VAL A 87 -11.20 13.14 -2.53
CA VAL A 87 -10.92 11.89 -1.81
C VAL A 87 -9.42 11.56 -1.89
N GLU A 88 -8.80 11.75 -3.06
CA GLU A 88 -7.36 11.57 -3.20
C GLU A 88 -6.52 12.49 -2.29
N ASN A 89 -6.94 13.75 -2.12
CA ASN A 89 -6.27 14.71 -1.24
C ASN A 89 -6.50 14.37 0.24
N ILE A 90 -7.71 13.95 0.61
CA ILE A 90 -8.01 13.51 1.98
C ILE A 90 -7.16 12.29 2.34
N ILE A 91 -6.98 11.34 1.42
CA ILE A 91 -6.10 10.18 1.63
C ILE A 91 -4.65 10.62 1.86
N ASP A 92 -4.16 11.63 1.12
CA ASP A 92 -2.81 12.15 1.34
C ASP A 92 -2.67 12.81 2.72
N MET A 93 -3.66 13.62 3.12
CA MET A 93 -3.67 14.25 4.45
C MET A 93 -3.73 13.19 5.55
N PHE A 94 -4.59 12.19 5.41
CA PHE A 94 -4.70 11.09 6.38
C PHE A 94 -3.39 10.31 6.51
N LYS A 95 -2.73 10.02 5.38
CA LYS A 95 -1.41 9.39 5.38
C LYS A 95 -0.34 10.28 6.00
N GLN A 96 -0.40 11.60 5.78
CA GLN A 96 0.50 12.55 6.41
C GLN A 96 0.28 12.62 7.91
N GLU A 97 -0.95 12.64 8.41
CA GLU A 97 -1.27 12.78 9.84
C GLU A 97 -0.93 11.52 10.64
N THR A 98 -1.20 10.34 10.05
CA THR A 98 -0.74 9.04 10.58
C THR A 98 0.79 8.93 10.56
N SER A 99 1.47 9.58 9.61
CA SER A 99 2.95 9.64 9.54
C SER A 99 3.55 10.77 10.40
N SER A 100 2.81 11.85 10.67
CA SER A 100 3.27 13.03 11.42
C SER A 100 3.20 12.81 12.94
N SER A 101 2.55 11.73 13.37
CA SER A 101 2.65 11.23 14.74
C SER A 101 4.03 10.64 15.05
N SER A 102 4.91 10.48 14.05
CA SER A 102 6.28 9.99 14.23
C SER A 102 7.40 10.84 13.60
N SER A 103 7.17 11.90 12.82
CA SER A 103 8.22 12.90 12.52
C SER A 103 7.75 14.09 11.66
N SER A 104 8.13 15.29 12.08
CA SER A 104 8.05 16.53 11.30
C SER A 104 9.29 16.69 10.41
N THR A 105 9.21 16.31 9.12
CA THR A 105 9.95 16.96 8.01
C THR A 105 9.31 16.61 6.65
N PRO A 106 9.11 17.57 5.74
CA PRO A 106 8.57 17.30 4.41
C PRO A 106 9.71 17.14 3.41
N ALA A 107 9.94 15.93 2.89
CA ALA A 107 10.38 15.68 1.52
C ALA A 107 10.65 14.18 1.28
N SER A 108 10.04 13.68 0.21
CA SER A 108 10.51 12.58 -0.63
C SER A 108 10.52 11.15 -0.08
N GLU A 109 9.76 10.31 -0.79
CA GLU A 109 10.05 8.89 -1.07
C GLU A 109 10.10 7.91 0.11
N ARG A 110 9.04 7.10 0.18
CA ARG A 110 9.03 5.68 0.57
C ARG A 110 10.16 5.27 1.53
N LYS A 111 9.93 5.45 2.82
CA LYS A 111 10.81 4.90 3.84
C LYS A 111 10.00 3.96 4.71
N GLU A 112 10.13 2.66 4.43
CA GLU A 112 10.00 1.65 5.48
C GLU A 112 10.82 2.17 6.67
N GLU A 113 10.17 2.32 7.83
CA GLU A 113 10.82 2.66 9.10
C GLU A 113 11.86 1.58 9.41
N SER A 114 13.08 1.81 8.90
CA SER A 114 14.23 0.95 9.11
C SER A 114 14.82 1.35 10.45
N PRO A 115 14.97 0.40 11.40
CA PRO A 115 15.51 0.73 12.71
C PRO A 115 16.93 1.32 12.57
N MET A 116 17.30 2.26 13.43
CA MET A 116 18.63 2.88 13.40
C MET A 116 19.61 2.05 14.22
N CYS A 117 20.89 2.06 13.84
CA CYS A 117 21.94 1.37 14.56
C CYS A 117 22.24 2.09 15.88
N ALA A 118 22.18 1.37 17.00
CA ALA A 118 22.49 1.92 18.32
C ALA A 118 23.98 2.29 18.50
N VAL A 119 24.87 1.73 17.68
CA VAL A 119 26.33 1.94 17.75
C VAL A 119 26.80 3.01 16.77
N HIS A 120 26.11 3.17 15.64
CA HIS A 120 26.48 4.09 14.57
C HIS A 120 25.35 5.10 14.36
N GLU A 121 25.51 6.30 14.91
CA GLU A 121 24.53 7.38 14.79
C GLU A 121 24.28 7.74 13.32
N GLY A 122 22.99 7.78 12.93
CA GLY A 122 22.57 8.10 11.57
C GLY A 122 22.60 6.93 10.57
N GLU A 123 23.14 5.77 10.95
CA GLU A 123 23.16 4.58 10.09
C GLU A 123 21.88 3.75 10.26
N LYS A 124 21.30 3.34 9.13
CA LYS A 124 20.11 2.48 9.11
C LYS A 124 20.50 1.01 9.15
N ILE A 125 19.71 0.23 9.87
CA ILE A 125 19.81 -1.22 9.86
C ILE A 125 19.17 -1.75 8.58
N ASN A 126 20.00 -2.28 7.70
CA ASN A 126 19.62 -2.84 6.40
C ASN A 126 20.24 -4.21 6.13
N ILE A 127 21.04 -4.72 7.07
CA ILE A 127 21.79 -5.97 6.97
C ILE A 127 21.36 -6.88 8.13
N TYR A 128 21.32 -8.19 7.89
CA TYR A 128 21.15 -9.20 8.93
C TYR A 128 22.40 -10.07 8.98
N CYS A 129 23.02 -10.15 10.15
CA CYS A 129 24.15 -11.02 10.39
C CYS A 129 23.63 -12.45 10.61
N VAL A 130 23.97 -13.36 9.71
CA VAL A 130 23.61 -14.78 9.81
C VAL A 130 24.42 -15.47 10.89
N THR A 131 25.69 -15.09 11.04
CA THR A 131 26.61 -15.64 12.05
C THR A 131 26.12 -15.40 13.48
N HIS A 132 25.61 -14.20 13.77
CA HIS A 132 25.18 -13.80 15.11
C HIS A 132 23.66 -13.74 15.30
N GLY A 133 22.91 -13.90 14.21
CA GLY A 133 21.45 -13.85 14.23
C GLY A 133 20.86 -12.47 14.57
N VAL A 134 21.62 -11.39 14.39
CA VAL A 134 21.23 -10.03 14.77
C VAL A 134 21.17 -9.09 13.56
N PRO A 135 20.27 -8.09 13.57
CA PRO A 135 20.21 -7.07 12.54
C PRO A 135 21.33 -6.02 12.76
N THR A 136 22.00 -5.62 11.68
CA THR A 136 23.18 -4.75 11.69
C THR A 136 23.10 -3.69 10.58
N CYS A 137 24.00 -2.69 10.61
CA CYS A 137 24.14 -1.67 9.55
C CYS A 137 25.40 -1.91 8.70
N SER A 138 25.53 -1.14 7.62
CA SER A 138 26.70 -1.17 6.72
C SER A 138 28.02 -0.93 7.47
N MET A 139 28.04 -0.01 8.42
CA MET A 139 29.24 0.31 9.20
C MET A 139 29.66 -0.84 10.12
N CYS A 140 28.70 -1.56 10.70
CA CYS A 140 28.97 -2.79 11.45
C CYS A 140 29.66 -3.86 10.59
N LYS A 141 29.34 -3.96 9.29
CA LYS A 141 29.93 -4.93 8.37
C LYS A 141 31.28 -4.48 7.81
N VAL A 142 31.49 -3.20 7.54
CA VAL A 142 32.74 -2.76 6.89
C VAL A 142 33.85 -2.50 7.91
N PHE A 143 33.49 -1.88 9.05
CA PHE A 143 34.46 -1.40 10.03
C PHE A 143 34.22 -1.94 11.45
N GLY A 144 33.04 -2.49 11.72
CA GLY A 144 32.67 -2.97 13.05
C GLY A 144 32.95 -4.46 13.30
N GLU A 145 32.38 -4.96 14.39
CA GLU A 145 32.58 -6.32 14.91
C GLU A 145 32.03 -7.43 14.00
N HIS A 146 31.31 -7.08 12.92
CA HIS A 146 30.74 -8.03 11.96
C HIS A 146 31.51 -8.10 10.63
N LYS A 147 32.76 -7.63 10.60
CA LYS A 147 33.62 -7.59 9.41
C LYS A 147 33.79 -8.95 8.73
N ASP A 148 34.01 -9.99 9.52
CA ASP A 148 34.24 -11.35 9.02
C ASP A 148 32.98 -12.23 9.08
N CYS A 149 31.84 -11.66 9.45
CA CYS A 149 30.59 -12.41 9.54
C CYS A 149 29.89 -12.55 8.20
N GLU A 150 29.18 -13.66 8.04
CA GLU A 150 28.24 -13.85 6.94
C GLU A 150 26.99 -13.00 7.19
N VAL A 151 26.60 -12.24 6.18
CA VAL A 151 25.50 -11.28 6.25
C VAL A 151 24.59 -11.39 5.04
N SER A 152 23.33 -11.01 5.21
CA SER A 152 22.33 -10.96 4.14
C SER A 152 21.51 -9.67 4.20
N PRO A 153 20.95 -9.19 3.08
CA PRO A 153 20.04 -8.05 3.09
C PRO A 153 18.82 -8.32 3.96
N ILE A 154 18.45 -7.37 4.81
CA ILE A 154 17.34 -7.55 5.76
C ILE A 154 15.98 -7.72 5.07
N SER A 155 15.82 -7.11 3.88
CA SER A 155 14.63 -7.24 3.02
C SER A 155 14.30 -8.68 2.65
N SER A 156 15.32 -9.54 2.54
CA SER A 156 15.17 -10.97 2.23
C SER A 156 14.66 -11.79 3.42
N ILE A 157 14.78 -11.30 4.66
CA ILE A 157 14.45 -12.04 5.89
C ILE A 157 13.13 -11.57 6.52
N PHE A 158 12.65 -10.36 6.20
CA PHE A 158 11.35 -9.86 6.67
C PHE A 158 10.16 -10.75 6.23
N GLN A 159 10.28 -11.50 5.13
CA GLN A 159 9.25 -12.47 4.71
C GLN A 159 9.26 -13.76 5.54
N THR A 160 10.40 -14.14 6.13
CA THR A 160 10.57 -15.45 6.78
C THR A 160 10.32 -15.42 8.29
N LYS A 161 10.48 -14.26 8.96
CA LYS A 161 10.43 -14.18 10.44
C LYS A 161 9.11 -13.73 11.07
N LYS A 162 8.07 -13.37 10.30
CA LYS A 162 6.70 -13.20 10.86
C LYS A 162 6.14 -14.49 11.48
N VAL A 163 6.76 -15.65 11.24
CA VAL A 163 6.32 -16.97 11.71
C VAL A 163 6.92 -17.37 13.08
N THR A 164 7.95 -16.68 13.59
CA THR A 164 8.70 -17.16 14.77
C THR A 164 9.00 -16.08 15.81
N ALA A 165 8.11 -15.10 15.98
CA ALA A 165 8.12 -14.18 17.13
C ALA A 165 7.16 -14.64 18.24
N GLY A 166 6.93 -15.96 18.35
CA GLY A 166 6.29 -16.58 19.50
C GLY A 166 7.27 -17.58 20.14
N CYS A 167 7.55 -17.39 21.43
CA CYS A 167 8.42 -18.18 22.32
C CYS A 167 9.94 -17.94 22.15
N LYS A 168 10.74 -17.74 23.20
CA LYS A 168 10.53 -17.66 24.65
C LYS A 168 11.73 -16.93 25.25
N VAL A 169 11.44 -16.09 26.24
CA VAL A 169 12.36 -15.68 27.31
C VAL A 169 13.07 -16.91 27.87
N HIS A 170 14.37 -16.84 28.14
CA HIS A 170 14.94 -17.22 29.45
C HIS A 170 16.45 -16.94 29.53
N GLU A 171 16.78 -16.16 30.56
CA GLU A 171 18.07 -16.08 31.26
C GLU A 171 18.69 -17.47 31.49
N LYS A 172 20.02 -17.56 31.36
CA LYS A 172 20.95 -17.50 32.49
C LYS A 172 22.39 -17.40 31.99
#